data_AF-A0A6G3XNY1-F1
#
_entry.id   AF-A0A6G3XNY1-F1
#
_cell.length_a   1.000
_cell.length_b   1.000
_cell.length_c   1.000
_cell.angle_alpha   90.00
_cell.angle_beta   90.00
_cell.angle_gamma   90.00
#
_symmetry.space_group_name_H-M   'P 1'
#
loop_
_entity.id
_entity.type
_entity.pdbx_description
1 polymer ?
#
loop_
_entity_poly.entity_id
_entity_poly.type
_entity_poly.pdbx_seq_one_letter_code
_entity_poly.pdbx_strand_id
1 'polypeptide(L)'
;GRVDDVMLVSGHNISTTEVESALVSHPAVAEAAVVGAADETTGQAIVAFVILRGTATASDELVADLRNHVGATLGPIAKPKR
;
A
#
# COMPACT_ATOMS: atom_id res chain seq x y z
N GLY A 1 16.16 -6.74 14.90
CA GLY A 1 14.83 -7.02 15.45
C GLY A 1 13.83 -6.13 14.76
N ARG A 2 12.67 -6.64 14.34
CA ARG A 2 11.58 -5.78 13.85
C ARG A 2 10.88 -5.24 15.09
N VAL A 3 10.93 -3.93 15.31
CA VAL A 3 10.28 -3.20 16.41
C VAL A 3 8.81 -2.91 16.04
N ASP A 4 8.15 -3.92 15.47
CA ASP A 4 6.82 -3.88 14.87
C ASP A 4 6.77 -3.21 13.48
N ASP A 5 5.96 -3.80 12.59
CA ASP A 5 5.77 -3.41 11.19
C ASP A 5 4.71 -2.35 11.03
N VAL A 6 4.89 -1.26 11.76
CA VAL A 6 3.91 -0.17 11.88
C VAL A 6 4.53 1.14 11.45
N MET A 7 3.77 1.95 10.71
CA MET A 7 4.10 3.33 10.37
C MET A 7 3.05 4.30 10.88
N LEU A 8 3.46 5.54 11.15
CA LEU A 8 2.61 6.60 11.66
C LEU A 8 2.24 7.57 10.53
N VAL A 9 1.05 7.40 9.97
CA VAL A 9 0.52 8.21 8.86
C VAL A 9 -0.57 9.12 9.40
N SER A 10 -0.34 10.42 9.41
CA SER A 10 -1.30 11.41 9.93
C SER A 10 -1.80 11.07 11.35
N GLY A 11 -0.91 10.58 12.21
CA GLY A 11 -1.24 10.17 13.58
C GLY A 11 -1.91 8.79 13.72
N HIS A 12 -2.07 8.03 12.63
CA HIS A 12 -2.64 6.68 12.65
C HIS A 12 -1.54 5.64 12.51
N ASN A 13 -1.59 4.61 13.36
CA ASN A 13 -0.73 3.45 13.24
C ASN A 13 -1.26 2.55 12.13
N ILE A 14 -0.48 2.41 11.05
CA ILE A 14 -0.81 1.59 9.89
C ILE A 14 0.17 0.42 9.84
N SER A 15 -0.35 -0.81 9.80
CA SER A 15 0.45 -2.02 9.60
C SER A 15 0.87 -2.15 8.14
N THR A 16 2.16 -2.29 7.86
CA THR A 16 2.63 -2.57 6.49
C THR A 16 2.08 -3.89 5.98
N THR A 17 2.03 -4.90 6.85
CA THR A 17 1.57 -6.25 6.53
C THR A 17 0.10 -6.26 6.11
N GLU A 18 -0.75 -5.42 6.70
CA GLU A 18 -2.15 -5.30 6.29
C GLU A 18 -2.28 -4.68 4.90
N VAL A 19 -1.51 -3.63 4.61
CA VAL A 19 -1.50 -2.99 3.29
C VAL A 19 -0.95 -3.94 2.22
N GLU A 20 0.11 -4.69 2.52
CA GLU A 20 0.65 -5.74 1.65
C GLU A 20 -0.41 -6.81 1.36
N SER A 21 -1.09 -7.29 2.40
CA SER A 21 -2.15 -8.30 2.27
C SER A 21 -3.32 -7.78 1.43
N ALA A 22 -3.71 -6.52 1.61
CA ALA A 22 -4.75 -5.88 0.80
C ALA A 22 -4.32 -5.79 -0.67
N LEU A 23 -3.08 -5.41 -0.96
CA LEU A 23 -2.56 -5.38 -2.35
C LEU A 23 -2.51 -6.77 -2.97
N VAL A 24 -2.00 -7.78 -2.25
CA VAL A 24 -1.91 -9.17 -2.74
C VAL A 24 -3.28 -9.81 -2.98
N SER A 25 -4.33 -9.35 -2.29
CA SER A 25 -5.70 -9.81 -2.53
C SER A 25 -6.29 -9.34 -3.87
N HIS A 26 -5.66 -8.35 -4.53
CA HIS A 26 -6.06 -7.91 -5.85
C HIS A 26 -5.63 -8.91 -6.94
N PRO A 27 -6.50 -9.30 -7.90
CA PRO A 27 -6.21 -10.36 -8.87
C PRO A 27 -5.01 -10.06 -9.79
N ALA A 28 -4.69 -8.79 -10.02
CA ALA A 28 -3.54 -8.39 -10.83
C ALA A 28 -2.18 -8.52 -10.10
N VAL A 29 -2.18 -8.68 -8.78
CA VAL A 29 -0.95 -8.65 -7.95
C VAL A 29 -0.49 -10.06 -7.62
N ALA A 30 0.81 -10.30 -7.80
CA ALA A 30 1.49 -11.52 -7.38
C ALA A 30 2.06 -11.36 -5.96
N GLU A 31 2.82 -10.28 -5.74
CA GLU A 31 3.51 -9.96 -4.49
C GLU A 31 3.49 -8.45 -4.26
N ALA A 32 3.55 -8.04 -3.00
CA ALA A 32 3.67 -6.63 -2.61
C ALA A 32 4.61 -6.47 -1.40
N ALA A 33 5.31 -5.35 -1.36
CA ALA A 33 6.08 -4.90 -0.21
C ALA A 33 5.76 -3.44 0.07
N VAL A 34 5.54 -3.08 1.32
CA VAL A 34 5.11 -1.73 1.72
C VAL A 34 6.10 -1.13 2.72
N VAL A 35 6.46 0.12 2.48
CA VAL A 35 7.37 0.88 3.34
C VAL A 35 6.83 2.28 3.61
N GLY A 36 7.25 2.85 4.72
CA GLY A 36 6.95 4.23 5.07
C GLY A 36 8.05 5.14 4.53
N ALA A 37 7.69 6.14 3.72
CA ALA A 37 8.59 7.21 3.32
C ALA A 37 8.30 8.47 4.13
N ALA A 38 9.31 9.30 4.38
CA ALA A 38 9.11 10.60 5.02
C ALA A 38 8.19 11.47 4.15
N ASP A 39 7.22 12.14 4.79
CA ASP A 39 6.27 13.02 4.14
C ASP A 39 6.04 14.27 4.99
N GLU A 40 6.17 15.45 4.39
CA GLU A 40 6.06 16.72 5.11
C GLU A 40 4.64 16.99 5.64
N THR A 41 3.61 16.43 5.00
CA THR A 41 2.21 16.68 5.36
C THR A 41 1.68 15.64 6.32
N THR A 42 1.98 14.35 6.09
CA THR A 42 1.44 13.24 6.87
C THR A 42 2.43 12.63 7.87
N GLY A 43 3.66 13.15 7.93
CA GLY A 43 4.78 12.60 8.70
C GLY A 43 5.42 11.42 7.98
N GLN A 44 4.62 10.39 7.67
CA GLN A 44 4.99 9.31 6.78
C GLN A 44 3.94 9.10 5.70
N ALA A 45 4.37 8.65 4.52
CA ALA A 45 3.53 8.23 3.42
C ALA A 45 3.73 6.74 3.14
N ILE A 46 2.64 6.06 2.81
CA ILE A 46 2.64 4.65 2.40
C ILE A 46 3.19 4.58 0.98
N VAL A 47 4.26 3.82 0.77
CA VAL A 47 4.83 3.52 -0.54
C VAL A 47 4.75 2.01 -0.77
N ALA A 48 4.15 1.61 -1.88
CA ALA A 48 3.95 0.21 -2.24
C ALA A 48 4.77 -0.18 -3.46
N PHE A 49 5.52 -1.27 -3.35
CA PHE A 49 6.15 -1.95 -4.48
C PHE A 49 5.32 -3.18 -4.81
N VAL A 50 4.92 -3.30 -6.07
CA VAL A 50 3.98 -4.33 -6.51
C VAL A 50 4.60 -5.11 -7.67
N ILE A 51 4.57 -6.43 -7.56
CA ILE A 51 4.88 -7.34 -8.67
C ILE A 51 3.56 -7.80 -9.25
N LEU A 52 3.35 -7.52 -10.53
CA LEU A 52 2.14 -7.93 -11.24
C LEU A 52 2.21 -9.40 -11.66
N ARG A 53 1.06 -10.07 -11.71
CA ARG A 53 0.96 -11.37 -12.37
C ARG A 53 1.20 -11.20 -13.87
N GLY A 54 1.74 -12.22 -14.54
CA GLY A 54 2.07 -12.17 -15.98
C GLY A 54 0.89 -11.89 -16.92
N THR A 55 -0.35 -11.92 -16.42
CA THR A 55 -1.56 -11.56 -17.15
C THR A 55 -1.93 -10.08 -17.05
N ALA A 56 -1.28 -9.32 -16.17
CA ALA A 56 -1.54 -7.89 -15.96
C ALA A 56 -0.43 -7.02 -16.57
N THR A 57 -0.79 -5.81 -16.98
CA THR A 57 0.13 -4.81 -17.53
C THR A 57 0.07 -3.56 -16.66
N ALA A 58 1.23 -2.98 -16.35
CA ALA A 58 1.29 -1.75 -15.57
C ALA A 58 0.72 -0.58 -16.38
N SER A 59 -0.20 0.16 -15.77
CA SER A 59 -0.76 1.40 -16.31
C SER A 59 -1.17 2.33 -15.16
N ASP A 60 -1.38 3.61 -15.46
CA ASP A 60 -1.84 4.58 -14.47
C ASP A 60 -3.24 4.24 -13.94
N GLU A 61 -4.09 3.65 -14.79
CA GLU A 61 -5.40 3.13 -14.38
C GLU A 61 -5.27 1.99 -13.38
N LEU A 62 -4.35 1.05 -13.60
CA LEU A 62 -4.11 -0.04 -12.66
C LEU A 62 -3.55 0.48 -11.32
N VAL A 63 -2.68 1.49 -11.35
CA VAL A 63 -2.20 2.14 -10.12
C VAL A 63 -3.35 2.77 -9.34
N ALA A 64 -4.25 3.48 -10.02
CA ALA A 64 -5.43 4.06 -9.38
C ALA A 64 -6.37 2.99 -8.81
N ASP A 65 -6.57 1.89 -9.55
CA ASP A 65 -7.38 0.75 -9.14
C ASP A 65 -6.82 0.08 -7.89
N LEU A 66 -5.51 -0.23 -7.85
CA LEU A 66 -4.84 -0.80 -6.68
C LEU A 66 -4.97 0.09 -5.44
N ARG A 67 -4.82 1.42 -5.59
CA ARG A 67 -4.99 2.37 -4.49
C ARG A 67 -6.42 2.40 -3.98
N ASN A 68 -7.40 2.30 -4.88
CA ASN A 68 -8.80 2.25 -4.52
C ASN A 68 -9.17 0.93 -3.84
N HIS A 69 -8.62 -0.19 -4.31
CA HIS A 69 -8.77 -1.52 -3.71
C HIS A 69 -8.30 -1.54 -2.26
N VAL A 70 -7.10 -1.01 -1.97
CA VAL A 70 -6.60 -0.88 -0.60
C VAL A 70 -7.53 0.01 0.23
N GLY A 71 -7.95 1.16 -0.31
CA GLY A 71 -8.85 2.07 0.39
C GLY A 71 -10.24 1.51 0.68
N ALA A 72 -10.73 0.60 -0.16
CA ALA A 72 -11.98 -0.13 0.07
C ALA A 72 -11.82 -1.22 1.13
N THR A 73 -10.63 -1.82 1.23
CA THR A 73 -10.33 -2.94 2.14
C THR A 73 -10.02 -2.47 3.56
N LEU A 74 -9.18 -1.43 3.70
CA LEU A 74 -8.64 -0.95 4.98
C LEU A 74 -9.11 0.46 5.35
N GLY A 75 -9.81 1.13 4.44
CA GLY A 75 -10.29 2.50 4.60
C GLY A 75 -9.38 3.55 3.94
N PRO A 76 -9.89 4.79 3.76
CA PRO A 76 -9.21 5.81 2.98
C PRO A 76 -7.82 6.22 3.49
N ILE A 77 -7.57 6.08 4.79
CA ILE A 77 -6.31 6.46 5.44
C ILE A 77 -5.14 5.52 5.06
N ALA A 78 -5.45 4.28 4.66
CA ALA A 78 -4.45 3.28 4.31
C ALA A 78 -4.08 3.30 2.81
N LYS A 79 -4.61 4.25 2.02
CA LYS A 79 -4.32 4.32 0.58
C LYS A 79 -2.83 4.63 0.34
N PRO A 80 -2.10 3.81 -0.44
CA PRO A 80 -0.73 4.10 -0.84
C PRO A 80 -0.66 5.46 -1.54
N LYS A 81 0.33 6.28 -1.18
CA LYS A 81 0.59 7.57 -1.83
C LYS A 81 1.39 7.39 -3.12
N ARG A 82 2.22 6.35 -3.18
CA ARG A 82 3.03 5.96 -4.33
C ARG A 82 3.04 4.44 -4.47
#